data_AF-A0A7M1UUN6-F1
#
_entry.id   AF-A0A7M1UUN6-F1
#
_cell.length_a   1.000
_cell.length_b   1.000
_cell.length_c   1.000
_cell.angle_alpha   90.00
_cell.angle_beta   90.00
_cell.angle_gamma   90.00
#
_symmetry.space_group_name_H-M   'P 1'
#
loop_
_entity.id
_entity.type
_entity.pdbx_description
1 polymer ?
#
loop_
_entity_poly.entity_id
_entity_poly.type
_entity_poly.pdbx_seq_one_letter_code
_entity_poly.pdbx_strand_id
1 'polypeptide(L)'
;MSKILSRNRLFSGKVVKSLLLLLTVVSILVFATSAFYLAESYRLQPYITYKNSYKTADINSQPYYSVLVKPSLIYDYATVVTYSTVYLSLAEKVDYVFNLSWAVYNNTAKGPVSSITYSVEPALLITTSTWSKSFAITPEILETGEGVVVKGSFNISELEGLVDAIDKEVRVSSWRFDANTTLSLRIHAAYSTGVNASYELKPFIALSINKIYNLLEISTGGLTSSYGEEVKKTIENTMTLPLGFSVRVSTVRSVATISTLTTGLLAAVMGYTSLRSYGVFKTQGGKKFKRRIVKARVDEYRFKTVIVESAEDFDALARRVDAPVIYSEQDRKYYLVIGDIAYVYQES
;
A
#
# COMPACT_ATOMS: atom_id res chain seq x y z
N MET A 1 24.25 76.82 -2.09
CA MET A 1 23.48 75.74 -2.76
C MET A 1 24.46 74.88 -3.54
N SER A 2 24.34 73.54 -3.45
CA SER A 2 25.05 72.52 -4.24
C SER A 2 26.52 72.21 -3.86
N LYS A 3 26.68 71.45 -2.76
CA LYS A 3 27.84 70.58 -2.51
C LYS A 3 27.40 69.38 -1.67
N ILE A 4 26.55 68.54 -2.26
CA ILE A 4 26.26 67.18 -1.74
C ILE A 4 26.27 66.28 -2.96
N LEU A 5 27.36 65.55 -3.14
CA LEU A 5 27.41 64.21 -3.74
C LEU A 5 28.80 63.65 -3.39
N SER A 6 28.98 63.44 -2.10
CA SER A 6 30.12 62.72 -1.55
C SER A 6 29.95 61.21 -1.79
N ARG A 7 31.00 60.60 -2.31
CA ARG A 7 31.40 59.20 -2.05
C ARG A 7 30.36 58.12 -2.37
N ASN A 8 30.38 57.66 -3.62
CA ASN A 8 30.38 56.22 -3.88
C ASN A 8 31.80 55.82 -4.27
N ARG A 9 32.67 55.64 -3.25
CA ARG A 9 33.85 54.80 -3.42
C ARG A 9 33.33 53.39 -3.65
N LEU A 10 33.24 53.05 -4.94
CA LEU A 10 33.16 51.71 -5.47
C LEU A 10 33.84 50.73 -4.50
N PHE A 11 33.03 49.84 -3.94
CA PHE A 11 33.47 48.71 -3.15
C PHE A 11 34.68 48.08 -3.84
N SER A 12 35.80 48.02 -3.12
CA SER A 12 37.03 47.42 -3.65
C SER A 12 36.70 46.04 -4.23
N GLY A 13 37.29 45.67 -5.37
CA GLY A 13 37.01 44.38 -6.01
C GLY A 13 37.21 43.18 -5.07
N LYS A 14 37.91 43.35 -3.94
CA LYS A 14 38.03 42.35 -2.87
C LYS A 14 36.73 42.21 -2.04
N VAL A 15 36.04 43.30 -1.73
CA VAL A 15 34.79 43.27 -0.95
C VAL A 15 33.66 42.62 -1.75
N VAL A 16 33.55 42.95 -3.05
CA VAL A 16 32.56 42.33 -3.94
C VAL A 16 32.81 40.82 -4.09
N LYS A 17 34.07 40.40 -4.22
CA LYS A 17 34.46 38.98 -4.29
C LYS A 17 34.22 38.23 -2.98
N SER A 18 34.47 38.87 -1.84
CA SER A 18 34.22 38.29 -0.52
C SER A 18 32.72 38.13 -0.25
N LEU A 19 31.92 39.14 -0.62
CA LEU A 19 30.46 39.08 -0.51
C LEU A 19 29.87 37.98 -1.40
N LEU A 20 30.34 37.86 -2.65
CA LEU A 20 29.85 36.85 -3.58
C LEU A 20 30.22 35.43 -3.12
N LEU A 21 31.42 35.25 -2.53
CA LEU A 21 31.82 33.98 -1.93
C LEU A 21 30.93 33.63 -0.72
N LEU A 22 30.66 34.60 0.16
CA LEU A 22 29.76 34.41 1.31
C LEU A 22 28.34 34.01 0.86
N LEU A 23 27.78 34.72 -0.13
CA LEU A 23 26.47 34.38 -0.71
C LEU A 23 26.47 32.98 -1.34
N THR A 24 27.56 32.57 -1.99
CA THR A 24 27.69 31.22 -2.55
C THR A 24 27.67 30.16 -1.45
N VAL A 25 28.40 30.37 -0.35
CA VAL A 25 28.44 29.47 0.80
C VAL A 25 27.06 29.35 1.47
N VAL A 26 26.39 30.49 1.68
CA VAL A 26 25.03 30.53 2.24
C VAL A 26 24.06 29.78 1.32
N SER A 27 24.13 29.99 0.00
CA SER A 27 23.28 29.31 -0.96
C SER A 27 23.46 27.79 -0.93
N ILE A 28 24.71 27.31 -0.85
CA ILE A 28 25.03 25.87 -0.74
C ILE A 28 24.47 25.29 0.58
N LEU A 29 24.57 26.02 1.69
CA LEU A 29 24.01 25.57 2.98
C LEU A 29 22.48 25.49 2.95
N VAL A 30 21.81 26.47 2.35
CA VAL A 30 20.34 26.44 2.19
C VAL A 30 19.92 25.31 1.24
N PHE A 31 20.69 25.05 0.18
CA PHE A 31 20.47 23.90 -0.70
C PHE A 31 20.64 22.56 0.05
N ALA A 32 21.72 22.40 0.82
CA ALA A 32 21.96 21.18 1.57
C ALA A 32 20.87 20.90 2.62
N THR A 33 20.41 21.93 3.32
CA THR A 33 19.33 21.81 4.31
C THR A 33 17.99 21.48 3.65
N SER A 34 17.62 22.14 2.55
CA SER A 34 16.40 21.84 1.80
C SER A 34 16.40 20.42 1.22
N ALA A 35 17.53 19.98 0.65
CA ALA A 35 17.71 18.63 0.14
C ALA A 35 17.60 17.56 1.25
N PHE A 36 18.13 17.85 2.45
CA PHE A 36 18.00 16.98 3.61
C PHE A 36 16.54 16.79 4.04
N TYR A 37 15.79 17.89 4.21
CA TYR A 37 14.37 17.81 4.57
C TYR A 37 13.52 17.16 3.48
N LEU A 38 13.87 17.37 2.21
CA LEU A 38 13.24 16.69 1.09
C LEU A 38 13.45 15.18 1.23
N ALA A 39 14.70 14.72 1.35
CA ALA A 39 15.02 13.30 1.50
C ALA A 39 14.29 12.67 2.70
N GLU A 40 14.33 13.33 3.86
CA GLU A 40 13.70 12.80 5.07
C GLU A 40 12.16 12.75 4.95
N SER A 41 11.55 13.75 4.31
CA SER A 41 10.10 13.75 4.05
C SER A 41 9.64 12.64 3.09
N TYR A 42 10.53 12.14 2.21
CA TYR A 42 10.26 11.00 1.32
C TYR A 42 10.45 9.65 1.99
N ARG A 43 11.23 9.58 3.09
CA ARG A 43 11.35 8.36 3.92
C ARG A 43 10.08 8.10 4.72
N LEU A 44 9.39 9.16 5.14
CA LEU A 44 8.10 9.06 5.83
C LEU A 44 6.96 8.92 4.81
N GLN A 45 6.07 7.95 4.98
CA GLN A 45 4.83 7.92 4.20
C GLN A 45 3.95 9.13 4.57
N PRO A 46 3.34 9.84 3.60
CA PRO A 46 2.56 11.04 3.87
C PRO A 46 1.24 10.71 4.59
N TYR A 47 0.80 9.46 4.51
CA TYR A 47 -0.42 8.98 5.13
C TYR A 47 -0.14 7.65 5.82
N ILE A 48 -0.71 7.49 7.02
CA ILE A 48 -0.79 6.20 7.70
C ILE A 48 -2.26 5.78 7.67
N THR A 49 -2.51 4.58 7.17
CA THR A 49 -3.86 3.99 7.16
C THR A 49 -4.01 3.15 8.41
N TYR A 50 -4.84 3.59 9.35
CA TYR A 50 -5.27 2.79 10.48
C TYR A 50 -6.44 1.92 10.05
N LYS A 51 -6.38 0.64 10.41
CA LYS A 51 -7.51 -0.27 10.30
C LYS A 51 -8.12 -0.44 11.68
N ASN A 52 -9.33 0.04 11.86
CA ASN A 52 -10.12 -0.27 13.04
C ASN A 52 -11.14 -1.34 12.67
N SER A 53 -11.09 -2.49 13.34
CA SER A 53 -12.11 -3.53 13.25
C SER A 53 -13.16 -3.31 14.35
N TYR A 54 -14.42 -3.20 13.95
CA TYR A 54 -15.55 -3.10 14.86
C TYR A 54 -16.37 -4.38 14.75
N LYS A 55 -16.59 -5.07 15.87
CA LYS A 55 -17.61 -6.13 15.92
C LYS A 55 -18.99 -5.48 15.86
N THR A 56 -19.88 -6.03 15.04
CA THR A 56 -21.22 -5.47 14.79
C THR A 56 -22.33 -6.37 15.32
N ALA A 57 -22.20 -7.68 15.16
CA ALA A 57 -23.12 -8.64 15.77
C ALA A 57 -22.43 -10.00 15.99
N ASP A 58 -22.81 -10.68 17.06
CA ASP A 58 -22.52 -12.09 17.30
C ASP A 58 -23.86 -12.82 17.53
N ILE A 59 -24.09 -13.91 16.80
CA ILE A 59 -25.29 -14.74 16.91
C ILE A 59 -24.85 -16.16 17.21
N ASN A 60 -25.44 -16.76 18.25
CA ASN A 60 -25.10 -18.10 18.70
C ASN A 60 -26.36 -18.96 18.81
N SER A 61 -26.21 -20.24 18.50
CA SER A 61 -27.20 -21.28 18.64
C SER A 61 -26.61 -22.45 19.41
N GLN A 62 -27.32 -22.90 20.44
CA GLN A 62 -27.04 -24.11 21.17
C GLN A 62 -28.18 -25.10 20.92
N PRO A 63 -28.08 -25.96 19.90
CA PRO A 63 -29.05 -27.00 19.65
C PRO A 63 -28.89 -28.10 20.70
N TYR A 64 -30.01 -28.50 21.27
CA TYR A 64 -30.16 -29.68 22.11
C TYR A 64 -31.12 -30.63 21.41
N TYR A 65 -30.86 -31.93 21.55
CA TYR A 65 -31.78 -32.96 21.08
C TYR A 65 -31.86 -34.09 22.08
N SER A 66 -32.99 -34.80 22.06
CA SER A 66 -33.20 -36.03 22.81
C SER A 66 -34.00 -36.99 21.96
N VAL A 67 -33.58 -38.25 21.95
CA VAL A 67 -34.25 -39.32 21.21
C VAL A 67 -35.07 -40.14 22.19
N LEU A 68 -36.38 -40.19 21.98
CA LEU A 68 -37.25 -41.13 22.68
C LEU A 68 -37.08 -42.50 22.02
N VAL A 69 -36.74 -43.48 22.84
CA VAL A 69 -36.45 -44.85 22.42
C VAL A 69 -37.31 -45.85 23.17
N LYS A 70 -37.62 -46.97 22.52
CA LYS A 70 -38.28 -48.11 23.15
C LYS A 70 -37.39 -48.68 24.27
N PRO A 71 -37.95 -49.02 25.45
CA PRO A 71 -37.22 -49.67 26.51
C PRO A 71 -36.53 -50.95 25.99
N SER A 72 -35.20 -51.01 26.10
CA SER A 72 -34.42 -52.13 25.61
C SER A 72 -33.12 -52.29 26.39
N LEU A 73 -32.56 -53.50 26.38
CA LEU A 73 -31.30 -53.81 27.05
C LEU A 73 -30.13 -52.97 26.51
N ILE A 74 -30.18 -52.57 25.22
CA ILE A 74 -29.11 -51.79 24.57
C ILE A 74 -28.95 -50.40 25.22
N TYR A 75 -30.04 -49.83 25.74
CA TYR A 75 -30.06 -48.52 26.40
C TYR A 75 -30.39 -48.62 27.89
N ASP A 76 -30.13 -49.78 28.53
CA ASP A 76 -30.41 -50.00 29.95
C ASP A 76 -31.87 -49.68 30.35
N TYR A 77 -32.82 -49.98 29.48
CA TYR A 77 -34.25 -49.67 29.61
C TYR A 77 -34.57 -48.17 29.76
N ALA A 78 -33.64 -47.28 29.42
CA ALA A 78 -33.92 -45.86 29.29
C ALA A 78 -34.95 -45.62 28.18
N THR A 79 -35.83 -44.65 28.40
CA THR A 79 -36.84 -44.20 27.44
C THR A 79 -36.40 -42.97 26.65
N VAL A 80 -35.33 -42.31 27.08
CA VAL A 80 -34.77 -41.11 26.46
C VAL A 80 -33.25 -41.21 26.47
N VAL A 81 -32.63 -40.99 25.31
CA VAL A 81 -31.17 -40.98 25.14
C VAL A 81 -30.72 -39.74 24.36
N THR A 82 -29.46 -39.35 24.52
CA THR A 82 -28.84 -38.19 23.83
C THR A 82 -27.67 -38.61 22.95
N TYR A 83 -27.65 -39.87 22.50
CA TYR A 83 -26.60 -40.39 21.63
C TYR A 83 -26.74 -39.87 20.20
N SER A 84 -25.60 -39.59 19.57
CA SER A 84 -25.53 -39.17 18.16
C SER A 84 -25.87 -40.28 17.19
N THR A 85 -25.84 -41.54 17.63
CA THR A 85 -26.19 -42.71 16.81
C THR A 85 -27.08 -43.62 17.63
N VAL A 86 -28.24 -43.95 17.07
CA VAL A 86 -29.30 -44.74 17.72
C VAL A 86 -29.78 -45.80 16.72
N TYR A 87 -30.05 -47.02 17.19
CA TYR A 87 -30.73 -48.02 16.38
C TYR A 87 -32.12 -47.55 15.95
N LEU A 88 -32.35 -47.48 14.65
CA LEU A 88 -33.55 -46.92 14.03
C LEU A 88 -34.83 -47.63 14.51
N SER A 89 -34.82 -48.97 14.57
CA SER A 89 -35.97 -49.77 15.03
C SER A 89 -36.42 -49.49 16.48
N LEU A 90 -35.51 -48.95 17.29
CA LEU A 90 -35.75 -48.56 18.68
C LEU A 90 -36.11 -47.08 18.82
N ALA A 91 -35.76 -46.23 17.85
CA ALA A 91 -36.07 -44.81 17.88
C ALA A 91 -37.54 -44.56 17.53
N GLU A 92 -38.25 -43.81 18.39
CA GLU A 92 -39.65 -43.46 18.18
C GLU A 92 -39.78 -42.01 17.73
N LYS A 93 -39.11 -41.11 18.44
CA LYS A 93 -39.24 -39.67 18.26
C LYS A 93 -37.92 -38.98 18.55
N VAL A 94 -37.63 -37.90 17.83
CA VAL A 94 -36.50 -37.00 18.12
C VAL A 94 -37.06 -35.65 18.47
N ASP A 95 -36.90 -35.25 19.73
CA ASP A 95 -37.21 -33.91 20.20
C ASP A 95 -35.98 -33.02 20.00
N TYR A 96 -36.19 -31.79 19.55
CA TYR A 96 -35.12 -30.83 19.33
C TYR A 96 -35.48 -29.45 19.89
N VAL A 97 -34.44 -28.75 20.33
CA VAL A 97 -34.51 -27.40 20.89
C VAL A 97 -33.35 -26.58 20.34
N PHE A 98 -33.62 -25.49 19.65
CA PHE A 98 -32.62 -24.48 19.33
C PHE A 98 -32.70 -23.35 20.34
N ASN A 99 -31.67 -23.18 21.17
CA ASN A 99 -31.55 -22.00 22.01
C ASN A 99 -30.70 -20.96 21.29
N LEU A 100 -31.34 -19.87 20.85
CA LEU A 100 -30.71 -18.81 20.09
C LEU A 100 -30.48 -17.60 20.97
N SER A 101 -29.28 -17.03 20.88
CA SER A 101 -28.91 -15.79 21.55
C SER A 101 -28.15 -14.89 20.59
N TRP A 102 -28.23 -13.58 20.83
CA TRP A 102 -27.51 -12.62 20.01
C TRP A 102 -27.05 -11.41 20.80
N ALA A 103 -25.96 -10.81 20.33
CA ALA A 103 -25.45 -9.54 20.79
C ALA A 103 -25.22 -8.64 19.59
N VAL A 104 -25.97 -7.54 19.50
CA VAL A 104 -25.71 -6.46 18.52
C VAL A 104 -24.99 -5.35 19.25
N TYR A 105 -23.82 -4.96 18.72
CA TYR A 105 -22.94 -4.02 19.41
C TYR A 105 -23.29 -2.57 19.07
N ASN A 106 -23.25 -1.69 20.09
CA ASN A 106 -23.53 -0.26 19.93
C ASN A 106 -22.32 0.57 19.46
N ASN A 107 -21.10 0.10 19.71
CA ASN A 107 -19.87 0.81 19.36
C ASN A 107 -19.40 0.43 17.96
N THR A 108 -20.21 0.74 16.95
CA THR A 108 -19.91 0.44 15.54
C THR A 108 -19.74 1.72 14.74
N ALA A 109 -19.20 1.59 13.52
CA ALA A 109 -19.14 2.69 12.55
C ALA A 109 -20.54 3.22 12.18
N LYS A 110 -21.59 2.40 12.38
CA LYS A 110 -22.99 2.71 12.12
C LYS A 110 -23.66 3.47 13.27
N GLY A 111 -22.95 3.71 14.38
CA GLY A 111 -23.49 4.35 15.58
C GLY A 111 -24.18 3.34 16.53
N PRO A 112 -24.88 3.84 17.57
CA PRO A 112 -25.64 3.00 18.48
C PRO A 112 -26.89 2.40 17.81
N VAL A 113 -27.29 1.21 18.28
CA VAL A 113 -28.48 0.51 17.82
C VAL A 113 -29.73 1.20 18.41
N SER A 114 -30.71 1.52 17.57
CA SER A 114 -31.98 2.14 17.98
C SER A 114 -33.08 1.11 18.20
N SER A 115 -33.13 0.06 17.38
CA SER A 115 -34.10 -1.02 17.53
C SER A 115 -33.57 -2.32 16.93
N ILE A 116 -34.04 -3.43 17.48
CA ILE A 116 -33.74 -4.78 17.02
C ILE A 116 -35.07 -5.50 16.82
N THR A 117 -35.27 -6.04 15.63
CA THR A 117 -36.33 -7.01 15.36
C THR A 117 -35.70 -8.29 14.85
N TYR A 118 -36.44 -9.39 14.93
CA TYR A 118 -35.95 -10.67 14.47
C TYR A 118 -37.05 -11.45 13.74
N SER A 119 -36.64 -12.37 12.87
CA SER A 119 -37.53 -13.35 12.27
C SER A 119 -36.90 -14.73 12.33
N VAL A 120 -37.76 -15.74 12.50
CA VAL A 120 -37.36 -17.14 12.59
C VAL A 120 -38.15 -17.90 11.53
N GLU A 121 -37.45 -18.48 10.57
CA GLU A 121 -38.04 -19.27 9.47
C GLU A 121 -37.53 -20.71 9.56
N PRO A 122 -38.27 -21.63 10.21
CA PRO A 122 -37.93 -23.04 10.29
C PRO A 122 -38.35 -23.79 9.02
N ALA A 123 -37.49 -24.67 8.53
CA ALA A 123 -37.75 -25.49 7.36
C ALA A 123 -37.17 -26.90 7.53
N LEU A 124 -37.91 -27.91 7.09
CA LEU A 124 -37.45 -29.29 7.00
C LEU A 124 -37.11 -29.62 5.56
N LEU A 125 -35.86 -29.95 5.27
CA LEU A 125 -35.41 -30.45 3.98
C LEU A 125 -35.17 -31.95 4.07
N ILE A 126 -35.95 -32.74 3.33
CA ILE A 126 -35.68 -34.17 3.17
C ILE A 126 -34.93 -34.36 1.85
N THR A 127 -33.79 -35.06 1.91
CA THR A 127 -32.95 -35.37 0.76
C THR A 127 -32.71 -36.87 0.68
N THR A 128 -32.95 -37.44 -0.49
CA THR A 128 -32.57 -38.81 -0.84
C THR A 128 -31.51 -38.78 -1.92
N SER A 129 -31.08 -39.94 -2.41
CA SER A 129 -30.18 -40.03 -3.57
C SER A 129 -30.82 -39.59 -4.90
N THR A 130 -32.15 -39.49 -4.96
CA THR A 130 -32.89 -39.29 -6.21
C THR A 130 -33.76 -38.04 -6.21
N TRP A 131 -34.18 -37.56 -5.04
CA TRP A 131 -35.01 -36.37 -4.92
C TRP A 131 -34.70 -35.59 -3.63
N SER A 132 -35.10 -34.33 -3.62
CA SER A 132 -35.13 -33.52 -2.40
C SER A 132 -36.41 -32.70 -2.36
N LYS A 133 -36.98 -32.51 -1.17
CA LYS A 133 -38.20 -31.73 -0.97
C LYS A 133 -38.15 -30.98 0.34
N SER A 134 -38.48 -29.69 0.28
CA SER A 134 -38.60 -28.83 1.46
C SER A 134 -40.04 -28.80 1.95
N PHE A 135 -40.21 -28.85 3.26
CA PHE A 135 -41.48 -28.79 3.97
C PHE A 135 -41.45 -27.62 4.94
N ALA A 136 -42.52 -26.83 4.93
CA ALA A 136 -42.76 -25.86 5.97
C ALA A 136 -43.13 -26.59 7.26
N ILE A 137 -42.45 -26.25 8.35
CA ILE A 137 -42.74 -26.79 9.68
C ILE A 137 -43.13 -25.63 10.60
N THR A 138 -43.98 -25.88 11.57
CA THR A 138 -44.45 -24.89 12.54
C THR A 138 -44.06 -25.33 13.95
N PRO A 139 -42.78 -25.20 14.34
CA PRO A 139 -42.34 -25.49 15.69
C PRO A 139 -42.92 -24.49 16.70
N GLU A 140 -42.86 -24.85 17.97
CA GLU A 140 -43.15 -23.92 19.07
C GLU A 140 -42.00 -22.91 19.18
N ILE A 141 -42.33 -21.61 19.21
CA ILE A 141 -41.37 -20.52 19.34
C ILE A 141 -41.67 -19.78 20.64
N LEU A 142 -40.67 -19.68 21.52
CA LEU A 142 -40.75 -19.02 22.81
C LEU A 142 -39.74 -17.88 22.87
N GLU A 143 -40.21 -16.66 23.09
CA GLU A 143 -39.34 -15.51 23.33
C GLU A 143 -38.77 -15.57 24.75
N THR A 144 -37.47 -15.28 24.89
CA THR A 144 -36.81 -15.14 26.19
C THR A 144 -36.16 -13.75 26.25
N GLY A 145 -35.83 -13.27 27.46
CA GLY A 145 -35.19 -11.96 27.61
C GLY A 145 -33.83 -11.83 26.91
N GLU A 146 -33.18 -12.96 26.61
CA GLU A 146 -31.83 -13.03 26.03
C GLU A 146 -31.83 -13.59 24.59
N GLY A 147 -32.99 -13.96 24.05
CA GLY A 147 -33.10 -14.52 22.71
C GLY A 147 -34.40 -15.26 22.41
N VAL A 148 -34.30 -16.37 21.67
CA VAL A 148 -35.46 -17.15 21.23
C VAL A 148 -35.17 -18.64 21.37
N VAL A 149 -36.14 -19.38 21.89
CA VAL A 149 -36.08 -20.83 21.97
C VAL A 149 -37.08 -21.43 20.98
N VAL A 150 -36.60 -22.27 20.07
CA VAL A 150 -37.43 -22.96 19.08
C VAL A 150 -37.44 -24.45 19.40
N LYS A 151 -38.64 -25.01 19.65
CA LYS A 151 -38.82 -26.41 20.02
C LYS A 151 -39.67 -27.14 18.99
N GLY A 152 -39.28 -28.35 18.67
CA GLY A 152 -40.10 -29.21 17.85
C GLY A 152 -39.72 -30.67 18.02
N SER A 153 -40.36 -31.51 17.22
CA SER A 153 -40.11 -32.94 17.29
C SER A 153 -40.42 -33.64 15.99
N PHE A 154 -39.72 -34.72 15.73
CA PHE A 154 -39.98 -35.60 14.60
C PHE A 154 -40.34 -37.00 15.08
N ASN A 155 -41.48 -37.51 14.63
CA ASN A 155 -41.79 -38.91 14.76
C ASN A 155 -41.08 -39.67 13.63
N ILE A 156 -40.25 -40.65 13.99
CA ILE A 156 -39.42 -41.39 13.02
C ILE A 156 -40.31 -42.16 12.04
N SER A 157 -41.37 -42.80 12.54
CA SER A 157 -42.30 -43.56 11.69
C SER A 157 -43.06 -42.67 10.69
N GLU A 158 -43.37 -41.43 11.07
CA GLU A 158 -44.02 -40.46 10.17
C GLU A 158 -43.06 -39.96 9.09
N LEU A 159 -41.79 -39.72 9.44
CA LEU A 159 -40.75 -39.36 8.47
C LEU A 159 -40.51 -40.48 7.46
N GLU A 160 -40.38 -41.72 7.93
CA GLU A 160 -40.21 -42.89 7.05
C GLU A 160 -41.43 -43.07 6.14
N GLY A 161 -42.65 -42.97 6.69
CA GLY A 161 -43.88 -43.07 5.92
C GLY A 161 -44.03 -41.97 4.87
N LEU A 162 -43.60 -40.74 5.18
CA LEU A 162 -43.58 -39.63 4.22
C LEU A 162 -42.61 -39.90 3.07
N VAL A 163 -41.40 -40.38 3.36
CA VAL A 163 -40.41 -40.75 2.34
C VAL A 163 -40.93 -41.88 1.48
N ASP A 164 -41.50 -42.93 2.07
CA ASP A 164 -42.02 -44.08 1.35
C ASP A 164 -43.21 -43.71 0.44
N ALA A 165 -44.05 -42.76 0.87
CA ALA A 165 -45.14 -42.24 0.05
C ALA A 165 -44.62 -41.49 -1.20
N ILE A 166 -43.61 -40.64 -1.03
CA ILE A 166 -43.00 -39.90 -2.14
C ILE A 166 -42.23 -40.83 -3.07
N ASP A 167 -41.45 -41.76 -2.50
CA ASP A 167 -40.71 -42.77 -3.25
C ASP A 167 -41.64 -43.59 -4.15
N LYS A 168 -42.82 -43.98 -3.63
CA LYS A 168 -43.85 -44.67 -4.40
C LYS A 168 -44.41 -43.81 -5.54
N GLU A 169 -44.60 -42.51 -5.30
CA GLU A 169 -45.11 -41.57 -6.31
C GLU A 169 -44.10 -41.39 -7.46
N VAL A 170 -42.82 -41.23 -7.14
CA VAL A 170 -41.74 -41.05 -8.13
C VAL A 170 -41.15 -42.38 -8.64
N ARG A 171 -41.66 -43.51 -8.14
CA ARG A 171 -41.26 -44.89 -8.49
C ARG A 171 -39.77 -45.18 -8.25
N VAL A 172 -39.25 -44.72 -7.12
CA VAL A 172 -37.91 -45.05 -6.62
C VAL A 172 -38.00 -45.75 -5.27
N SER A 173 -36.86 -46.19 -4.74
CA SER A 173 -36.77 -46.74 -3.38
C SER A 173 -35.53 -46.21 -2.70
N SER A 174 -35.73 -45.42 -1.65
CA SER A 174 -34.69 -44.77 -0.87
C SER A 174 -34.44 -45.59 0.40
N TRP A 175 -33.34 -46.33 0.39
CA TRP A 175 -32.88 -47.08 1.56
C TRP A 175 -32.15 -46.21 2.60
N ARG A 176 -31.77 -44.98 2.19
CA ARG A 176 -31.20 -43.94 3.03
C ARG A 176 -31.77 -42.58 2.65
N PHE A 177 -32.01 -41.74 3.64
CA PHE A 177 -32.36 -40.34 3.44
C PHE A 177 -31.87 -39.47 4.59
N ASP A 178 -31.68 -38.20 4.32
CA ASP A 178 -31.32 -37.18 5.31
C ASP A 178 -32.49 -36.23 5.51
N ALA A 179 -32.96 -36.10 6.75
CA ALA A 179 -33.97 -35.13 7.16
C ALA A 179 -33.28 -33.99 7.93
N ASN A 180 -33.07 -32.87 7.26
CA ASN A 180 -32.36 -31.72 7.81
C ASN A 180 -33.33 -30.62 8.23
N THR A 181 -33.37 -30.34 9.53
CA THR A 181 -34.12 -29.22 10.08
C THR A 181 -33.23 -28.02 10.16
N THR A 182 -33.50 -27.05 9.29
CA THR A 182 -32.78 -25.79 9.22
C THR A 182 -33.63 -24.69 9.84
N LEU A 183 -33.00 -23.84 10.62
CA LEU A 183 -33.63 -22.66 11.19
C LEU A 183 -32.97 -21.44 10.56
N SER A 184 -33.70 -20.54 9.93
CA SER A 184 -33.11 -19.27 9.47
C SER A 184 -33.50 -18.17 10.46
N LEU A 185 -32.57 -17.82 11.35
CA LEU A 185 -32.70 -16.67 12.25
C LEU A 185 -32.13 -15.45 11.54
N ARG A 186 -32.97 -14.43 11.30
CA ARG A 186 -32.53 -13.11 10.83
C ARG A 186 -32.76 -12.08 11.91
N ILE A 187 -31.72 -11.29 12.18
CA ILE A 187 -31.76 -10.17 13.10
C ILE A 187 -31.63 -8.90 12.28
N HIS A 188 -32.64 -8.05 12.38
CA HIS A 188 -32.68 -6.75 11.74
C HIS A 188 -32.38 -5.68 12.79
N ALA A 189 -31.25 -5.00 12.62
CA ALA A 189 -30.83 -3.91 13.48
C ALA A 189 -30.98 -2.58 12.74
N ALA A 190 -31.73 -1.66 13.31
CA ALA A 190 -31.75 -0.27 12.89
C ALA A 190 -30.78 0.53 13.77
N TYR A 191 -29.96 1.36 13.14
CA TYR A 191 -28.98 2.20 13.83
C TYR A 191 -29.45 3.66 13.86
N SER A 192 -28.99 4.42 14.86
CA SER A 192 -29.38 5.84 15.03
C SER A 192 -28.96 6.74 13.86
N THR A 193 -28.04 6.29 13.02
CA THR A 193 -27.60 6.98 11.80
C THR A 193 -28.57 6.81 10.63
N GLY A 194 -29.63 6.00 10.79
CA GLY A 194 -30.57 5.63 9.73
C GLY A 194 -30.12 4.44 8.87
N VAL A 195 -28.96 3.84 9.18
CA VAL A 195 -28.48 2.62 8.52
C VAL A 195 -29.20 1.41 9.09
N ASN A 196 -29.68 0.53 8.21
CA ASN A 196 -30.24 -0.76 8.59
C ASN A 196 -29.25 -1.87 8.25
N ALA A 197 -29.10 -2.85 9.14
CA ALA A 197 -28.29 -4.04 8.90
C ALA A 197 -29.10 -5.31 9.19
N SER A 198 -28.80 -6.37 8.45
CA SER A 198 -29.37 -7.69 8.67
C SER A 198 -28.25 -8.69 8.92
N TYR A 199 -28.42 -9.50 9.95
CA TYR A 199 -27.49 -10.56 10.35
C TYR A 199 -28.24 -11.89 10.33
N GLU A 200 -27.62 -12.96 9.84
CA GLU A 200 -28.28 -14.24 9.62
C GLU A 200 -27.49 -15.38 10.27
N LEU A 201 -28.19 -16.28 10.95
CA LEU A 201 -27.66 -17.55 11.43
C LEU A 201 -28.56 -18.67 10.92
N LYS A 202 -27.94 -19.72 10.39
CA LYS A 202 -28.63 -20.92 9.89
C LYS A 202 -28.20 -22.18 10.66
N PRO A 203 -28.57 -22.34 11.94
CA PRO A 203 -28.27 -23.58 12.62
C PRO A 203 -29.14 -24.69 12.07
N PHE A 204 -28.65 -25.92 12.19
CA PHE A 204 -29.37 -27.08 11.69
C PHE A 204 -29.17 -28.31 12.58
N ILE A 205 -30.16 -29.20 12.53
CA ILE A 205 -30.11 -30.57 13.07
C ILE A 205 -30.45 -31.50 11.92
N ALA A 206 -29.51 -32.35 11.54
CA ALA A 206 -29.66 -33.31 10.46
C ALA A 206 -29.77 -34.74 11.01
N LEU A 207 -30.84 -35.41 10.62
CA LEU A 207 -31.10 -36.82 10.90
C LEU A 207 -30.74 -37.63 9.65
N SER A 208 -29.69 -38.45 9.69
CA SER A 208 -29.37 -39.41 8.64
C SER A 208 -29.99 -40.75 8.99
N ILE A 209 -31.00 -41.16 8.22
CA ILE A 209 -31.74 -42.40 8.43
C ILE A 209 -31.26 -43.43 7.41
N ASN A 210 -30.73 -44.54 7.91
CA ASN A 210 -30.26 -45.66 7.10
C ASN A 210 -31.02 -46.94 7.45
N LYS A 211 -31.95 -47.32 6.56
CA LYS A 211 -32.82 -48.49 6.76
C LYS A 211 -32.05 -49.81 6.67
N ILE A 212 -30.98 -49.88 5.87
CA ILE A 212 -30.17 -51.11 5.69
C ILE A 212 -29.40 -51.44 6.96
N TYR A 213 -28.73 -50.44 7.54
CA TYR A 213 -27.94 -50.65 8.75
C TYR A 213 -28.76 -50.51 10.03
N ASN A 214 -30.05 -50.17 9.93
CA ASN A 214 -30.93 -49.90 11.06
C ASN A 214 -30.35 -48.82 11.99
N LEU A 215 -29.87 -47.72 11.41
CA LEU A 215 -29.21 -46.63 12.13
C LEU A 215 -29.87 -45.29 11.85
N LEU A 216 -30.01 -44.51 12.92
CA LEU A 216 -30.32 -43.09 12.93
C LEU A 216 -29.08 -42.35 13.45
N GLU A 217 -28.51 -41.49 12.63
CA GLU A 217 -27.41 -40.60 13.02
C GLU A 217 -27.92 -39.17 13.13
N ILE A 218 -27.51 -38.46 14.17
CA ILE A 218 -27.93 -37.10 14.46
C ILE A 218 -26.67 -36.23 14.47
N SER A 219 -26.70 -35.16 13.68
CA SER A 219 -25.64 -34.17 13.62
C SER A 219 -26.20 -32.77 13.71
N THR A 220 -25.41 -31.84 14.22
CA THR A 220 -25.79 -30.43 14.38
C THR A 220 -24.72 -29.53 13.78
N GLY A 221 -25.10 -28.38 13.23
CA GLY A 221 -24.12 -27.42 12.71
C GLY A 221 -24.69 -26.02 12.54
N GLY A 222 -23.87 -25.12 11.98
CA GLY A 222 -24.25 -23.71 11.79
C GLY A 222 -24.47 -22.94 13.10
N LEU A 223 -23.66 -23.25 14.12
CA LEU A 223 -23.92 -22.84 15.51
C LEU A 223 -23.65 -21.37 15.79
N THR A 224 -22.72 -20.74 15.08
CA THR A 224 -22.29 -19.36 15.38
C THR A 224 -22.07 -18.55 14.11
N SER A 225 -22.40 -17.27 14.15
CA SER A 225 -22.12 -16.29 13.10
C SER A 225 -21.65 -15.00 13.73
N SER A 226 -20.51 -14.48 13.26
CA SER A 226 -19.89 -13.25 13.78
C SER A 226 -19.70 -12.27 12.64
N TYR A 227 -20.08 -11.02 12.87
CA TYR A 227 -20.06 -9.96 11.87
C TYR A 227 -19.16 -8.82 12.35
N GLY A 228 -18.20 -8.44 11.50
CA GLY A 228 -17.31 -7.32 11.75
C GLY A 228 -17.21 -6.39 10.55
N GLU A 229 -16.89 -5.13 10.83
CA GLU A 229 -16.62 -4.11 9.83
C GLU A 229 -15.23 -3.53 10.03
N GLU A 230 -14.48 -3.39 8.94
CA GLU A 230 -13.21 -2.68 8.94
C GLU A 230 -13.40 -1.26 8.42
N VAL A 231 -13.17 -0.26 9.29
CA VAL A 231 -13.08 1.13 8.87
C VAL A 231 -11.61 1.51 8.72
N LYS A 232 -11.26 1.91 7.50
CA LYS A 232 -9.96 2.48 7.19
C LYS A 232 -9.98 3.97 7.47
N LYS A 233 -9.18 4.42 8.45
CA LYS A 233 -8.98 5.84 8.72
C LYS A 233 -7.58 6.24 8.24
N THR A 234 -7.53 7.12 7.26
CA THR A 234 -6.28 7.68 6.76
C THR A 234 -5.95 8.94 7.55
N ILE A 235 -4.82 8.95 8.26
CA ILE A 235 -4.34 10.13 8.99
C ILE A 235 -3.08 10.63 8.28
N GLU A 236 -3.02 11.94 8.07
CA GLU A 236 -1.85 12.60 7.49
C GLU A 236 -0.71 12.61 8.51
N ASN A 237 0.46 12.13 8.10
CA ASN A 237 1.61 12.05 8.97
C ASN A 237 2.26 13.43 9.15
N THR A 238 2.87 13.65 10.31
CA THR A 238 3.55 14.91 10.64
C THR A 238 5.03 14.69 10.85
N MET A 239 5.84 15.62 10.37
CA MET A 239 7.28 15.67 10.60
C MET A 239 7.58 16.81 11.58
N THR A 240 8.39 16.53 12.59
CA THR A 240 8.87 17.54 13.53
C THR A 240 10.07 18.26 12.93
N LEU A 241 9.93 19.56 12.70
CA LEU A 241 11.00 20.46 12.29
C LEU A 241 11.81 20.92 13.51
N PRO A 242 13.02 21.50 13.31
CA PRO A 242 13.76 22.15 14.39
C PRO A 242 12.87 23.17 15.12
N LEU A 243 13.10 23.34 16.42
CA LEU A 243 12.27 24.15 17.33
C LEU A 243 10.91 23.52 17.70
N GLY A 244 10.67 22.25 17.35
CA GLY A 244 9.51 21.49 17.83
C GLY A 244 8.21 21.70 17.04
N PHE A 245 8.28 22.36 15.89
CA PHE A 245 7.11 22.56 15.04
C PHE A 245 6.73 21.28 14.29
N SER A 246 5.50 20.80 14.48
CA SER A 246 4.96 19.67 13.72
C SER A 246 4.26 20.16 12.46
N VAL A 247 4.76 19.76 11.29
CA VAL A 247 4.19 20.13 9.99
C VAL A 247 3.81 18.87 9.23
N ARG A 248 2.72 18.93 8.45
CA ARG A 248 2.28 17.81 7.61
C ARG A 248 3.38 17.42 6.61
N VAL A 249 3.64 16.13 6.47
CA VAL A 249 4.67 15.60 5.55
C VAL A 249 4.42 16.06 4.11
N SER A 250 3.15 16.14 3.68
CA SER A 250 2.78 16.65 2.36
C SER A 250 3.25 18.09 2.13
N THR A 251 3.15 18.94 3.16
CA THR A 251 3.55 20.34 3.12
C THR A 251 5.07 20.46 3.08
N VAL A 252 5.78 19.67 3.89
CA VAL A 252 7.24 19.62 3.88
C VAL A 252 7.76 19.18 2.51
N ARG A 253 7.16 18.14 1.89
CA ARG A 253 7.54 17.71 0.53
C ARG A 253 7.39 18.82 -0.49
N SER A 254 6.24 19.50 -0.52
CA SER A 254 5.98 20.59 -1.47
C SER A 254 6.95 21.75 -1.29
N VAL A 255 7.13 22.22 -0.05
CA VAL A 255 8.01 23.35 0.26
C VAL A 255 9.48 22.99 0.02
N ALA A 256 9.93 21.82 0.47
CA ALA A 256 11.30 21.37 0.28
C ALA A 256 11.62 21.11 -1.19
N THR A 257 10.66 20.63 -2.00
CA THR A 257 10.87 20.46 -3.45
C THR A 257 11.11 21.81 -4.13
N ILE A 258 10.24 22.78 -3.89
CA ILE A 258 10.36 24.14 -4.44
C ILE A 258 11.66 24.79 -3.95
N SER A 259 11.95 24.69 -2.65
CA SER A 259 13.16 25.23 -2.04
C SER A 259 14.43 24.61 -2.62
N THR A 260 14.48 23.28 -2.78
CA THR A 260 15.64 22.57 -3.33
C THR A 260 15.89 22.97 -4.78
N LEU A 261 14.84 23.08 -5.61
CA LEU A 261 14.97 23.51 -7.01
C LEU A 261 15.47 24.96 -7.12
N THR A 262 14.86 25.87 -6.37
CA THR A 262 15.21 27.30 -6.41
C THR A 262 16.61 27.57 -5.85
N THR A 263 16.96 26.95 -4.72
CA THR A 263 18.28 27.11 -4.08
C THR A 263 19.37 26.38 -4.87
N GLY A 264 19.07 25.23 -5.48
CA GLY A 264 19.99 24.54 -6.37
C GLY A 264 20.34 25.38 -7.61
N LEU A 265 19.33 26.01 -8.23
CA LEU A 265 19.55 26.94 -9.35
C LEU A 265 20.39 28.15 -8.90
N LEU A 266 20.05 28.73 -7.74
CA LEU A 266 20.74 29.90 -7.20
C LEU A 266 22.20 29.58 -6.81
N ALA A 267 22.45 28.41 -6.23
CA ALA A 267 23.80 27.90 -5.93
C ALA A 267 24.61 27.67 -7.21
N ALA A 268 24.00 27.12 -8.26
CA ALA A 268 24.67 26.93 -9.55
C ALA A 268 25.05 28.27 -10.20
N VAL A 269 24.14 29.24 -10.21
CA VAL A 269 24.39 30.59 -10.75
C VAL A 269 25.45 31.33 -9.94
N MET A 270 25.36 31.30 -8.60
CA MET A 270 26.35 31.93 -7.72
C MET A 270 27.71 31.25 -7.82
N GLY A 271 27.76 29.92 -7.88
CA GLY A 271 28.98 29.15 -8.09
C GLY A 271 29.65 29.50 -9.43
N TYR A 272 28.87 29.54 -10.51
CA TYR A 272 29.37 29.91 -11.84
C TYR A 272 29.92 31.35 -11.87
N THR A 273 29.17 32.31 -11.33
CA THR A 273 29.60 33.72 -11.28
C THR A 273 30.83 33.90 -10.38
N SER A 274 30.92 33.16 -9.27
CA SER A 274 32.08 33.14 -8.39
C SER A 274 33.32 32.63 -9.11
N LEU A 275 33.26 31.42 -9.69
CA LEU A 275 34.37 30.82 -10.43
C LEU A 275 34.84 31.69 -11.61
N ARG A 276 33.90 32.35 -12.31
CA ARG A 276 34.22 33.32 -13.36
C ARG A 276 34.94 34.55 -12.80
N SER A 277 34.48 35.11 -11.67
CA SER A 277 35.07 36.30 -11.04
C SER A 277 36.46 36.05 -10.43
N TYR A 278 36.75 34.81 -10.03
CA TYR A 278 38.06 34.35 -9.57
C TYR A 278 38.99 33.91 -10.71
N GLY A 279 38.52 33.92 -11.96
CA GLY A 279 39.34 33.61 -13.12
C GLY A 279 39.71 32.14 -13.26
N VAL A 280 38.99 31.23 -12.59
CA VAL A 280 39.19 29.77 -12.68
C VAL A 280 38.86 29.27 -14.09
N PHE A 281 37.93 29.94 -14.78
CA PHE A 281 37.62 29.72 -16.19
C PHE A 281 38.45 30.59 -17.15
N LYS A 282 39.64 31.07 -16.75
CA LYS A 282 40.62 31.52 -17.74
C LYS A 282 40.99 30.29 -18.58
N THR A 283 40.32 30.17 -19.72
CA THR A 283 40.74 29.30 -20.83
C THR A 283 42.26 29.37 -20.92
N GLN A 284 42.89 28.21 -20.69
CA GLN A 284 44.31 27.98 -20.84
C GLN A 284 44.86 28.81 -22.00
N GLY A 285 45.87 29.63 -21.72
CA GLY A 285 46.63 30.40 -22.70
C GLY A 285 47.42 29.47 -23.63
N GLY A 286 46.72 28.78 -24.53
CA GLY A 286 47.27 27.85 -25.51
C GLY A 286 46.78 28.13 -26.93
N LYS A 287 46.43 29.38 -27.24
CA LYS A 287 46.15 29.84 -28.61
C LYS A 287 47.03 31.04 -28.95
N LYS A 288 48.36 30.87 -28.91
CA LYS A 288 49.29 31.89 -29.40
C LYS A 288 49.72 31.71 -30.86
N PHE A 289 49.46 30.55 -31.49
CA PHE A 289 49.61 30.39 -32.94
C PHE A 289 48.50 29.47 -33.47
N LYS A 290 47.70 29.96 -34.44
CA LYS A 290 46.49 29.27 -34.93
C LYS A 290 46.74 28.42 -36.20
N ARG A 291 48.01 28.23 -36.60
CA ARG A 291 48.44 27.50 -37.82
C ARG A 291 49.20 26.22 -37.48
N ARG A 292 49.31 25.30 -38.45
CA ARG A 292 50.00 23.98 -38.34
C ARG A 292 51.44 24.18 -37.88
N ILE A 293 51.69 23.97 -36.58
CA ILE A 293 53.04 23.86 -36.03
C ILE A 293 53.55 22.46 -36.36
N VAL A 294 54.69 22.37 -37.04
CA VAL A 294 55.37 21.11 -37.32
C VAL A 294 56.52 20.95 -36.32
N LYS A 295 56.56 19.85 -35.60
CA LYS A 295 57.70 19.53 -34.73
C LYS A 295 58.79 18.89 -35.59
N ALA A 296 59.90 19.60 -35.77
CA ALA A 296 61.05 19.09 -36.51
C ALA A 296 62.33 19.78 -36.02
N ARG A 297 63.46 19.10 -36.19
CA ARG A 297 64.78 19.67 -35.92
C ARG A 297 65.25 20.46 -37.14
N VAL A 298 65.59 21.73 -36.94
CA VAL A 298 66.15 22.59 -37.99
C VAL A 298 67.65 22.72 -37.76
N ASP A 299 68.45 22.47 -38.80
CA ASP A 299 69.90 22.65 -38.76
C ASP A 299 70.24 24.09 -39.16
N GLU A 300 70.48 24.96 -38.17
CA GLU A 300 70.62 26.42 -38.35
C GLU A 300 71.77 26.78 -39.31
N TYR A 301 72.82 25.95 -39.41
CA TYR A 301 74.01 26.20 -40.25
C TYR A 301 73.74 26.22 -41.76
N ARG A 302 72.55 25.78 -42.21
CA ARG A 302 72.18 25.74 -43.63
C ARG A 302 71.45 26.99 -44.12
N PHE A 303 71.08 27.90 -43.22
CA PHE A 303 70.25 29.06 -43.52
C PHE A 303 70.88 30.34 -43.00
N LYS A 304 70.58 31.47 -43.65
CA LYS A 304 70.83 32.79 -43.06
C LYS A 304 69.78 33.04 -41.99
N THR A 305 70.20 33.22 -40.73
CA THR A 305 69.27 33.39 -39.61
C THR A 305 68.96 34.86 -39.34
N VAL A 306 67.69 35.17 -39.12
CA VAL A 306 67.21 36.50 -38.68
C VAL A 306 66.43 36.32 -37.40
N ILE A 307 66.86 36.94 -36.31
CA ILE A 307 66.18 36.86 -35.02
C ILE A 307 65.06 37.89 -34.99
N VAL A 308 63.85 37.44 -34.71
CA VAL A 308 62.67 38.28 -34.52
C VAL A 308 62.42 38.36 -33.02
N GLU A 309 62.46 39.56 -32.45
CA GLU A 309 62.36 39.76 -30.99
C GLU A 309 60.91 39.72 -30.48
N SER A 310 59.96 40.11 -31.33
CA SER A 310 58.54 40.15 -30.99
C SER A 310 57.78 38.95 -31.54
N ALA A 311 57.02 38.28 -30.67
CA ALA A 311 56.11 37.20 -31.07
C ALA A 311 55.05 37.68 -32.08
N GLU A 312 54.60 38.94 -31.94
CA GLU A 312 53.56 39.51 -32.80
C GLU A 312 54.08 39.74 -34.22
N ASP A 313 55.33 40.20 -34.35
CA ASP A 313 55.98 40.41 -35.64
C ASP A 313 56.29 39.07 -36.32
N PHE A 314 56.70 38.05 -35.54
CA PHE A 314 56.90 36.70 -36.04
C PHE A 314 55.60 36.07 -36.55
N ASP A 315 54.49 36.22 -35.83
CA ASP A 315 53.17 35.74 -36.28
C ASP A 315 52.68 36.52 -37.51
N ALA A 316 52.90 37.83 -37.58
CA ALA A 316 52.54 38.64 -38.75
C ALA A 316 53.32 38.21 -40.01
N LEU A 317 54.62 37.93 -39.87
CA LEU A 317 55.47 37.37 -40.92
C LEU A 317 54.96 36.00 -41.37
N ALA A 318 54.72 35.09 -40.43
CA ALA A 318 54.18 33.77 -40.72
C ALA A 318 52.82 33.84 -41.44
N ARG A 319 51.96 34.79 -41.02
CA ARG A 319 50.65 35.06 -41.65
C ARG A 319 50.76 35.41 -43.12
N ARG A 320 51.66 36.34 -43.44
CA ARG A 320 51.83 36.89 -44.80
C ARG A 320 52.35 35.88 -45.82
N VAL A 321 53.13 34.90 -45.38
CA VAL A 321 53.83 33.96 -46.28
C VAL A 321 53.15 32.60 -46.36
N ASP A 322 52.17 32.33 -45.49
CA ASP A 322 51.40 31.07 -45.44
C ASP A 322 52.25 29.79 -45.33
N ALA A 323 53.45 29.91 -44.76
CA ALA A 323 54.34 28.79 -44.49
C ALA A 323 54.08 28.19 -43.09
N PRO A 324 54.34 26.88 -42.90
CA PRO A 324 54.25 26.25 -41.58
C PRO A 324 55.34 26.77 -40.65
N VAL A 325 55.00 26.91 -39.36
CA VAL A 325 55.98 27.26 -38.32
C VAL A 325 56.55 25.97 -37.76
N ILE A 326 57.87 25.85 -37.75
CA ILE A 326 58.58 24.71 -37.18
C ILE A 326 58.95 25.01 -35.74
N TYR A 327 58.65 24.09 -34.82
CA TYR A 327 59.04 24.24 -33.42
C TYR A 327 60.11 23.20 -33.04
N SER A 328 61.28 23.68 -32.60
CA SER A 328 62.33 22.83 -32.03
C SER A 328 62.16 22.74 -30.52
N GLU A 329 61.80 21.56 -30.02
CA GLU A 329 61.67 21.31 -28.58
C GLU A 329 63.02 21.33 -27.84
N GLN A 330 64.12 21.01 -28.52
CA GLN A 330 65.45 21.00 -27.91
C GLN A 330 65.91 22.41 -27.51
N ASP A 331 65.59 23.41 -28.33
CA ASP A 331 66.09 24.78 -28.16
C ASP A 331 64.99 25.78 -27.79
N ARG A 332 63.73 25.32 -27.66
CA ARG A 332 62.53 26.15 -27.42
C ARG A 332 62.41 27.35 -28.36
N LYS A 333 62.68 27.11 -29.64
CA LYS A 333 62.65 28.12 -30.70
C LYS A 333 61.59 27.81 -31.75
N TYR A 334 60.97 28.86 -32.26
CA TYR A 334 60.07 28.84 -33.41
C TYR A 334 60.81 29.31 -34.65
N TYR A 335 60.68 28.57 -35.74
CA TYR A 335 61.34 28.83 -37.01
C TYR A 335 60.31 29.01 -38.12
N LEU A 336 60.53 30.02 -38.94
CA LEU A 336 59.83 30.24 -40.20
C LEU A 336 60.87 30.28 -41.32
N VAL A 337 60.84 29.30 -42.23
CA VAL A 337 61.83 29.17 -43.31
C VAL A 337 61.21 29.67 -44.61
N ILE A 338 61.87 30.66 -45.24
CA ILE A 338 61.45 31.25 -46.51
C ILE A 338 62.69 31.31 -47.41
N GLY A 339 62.75 30.42 -48.41
CA GLY A 339 63.92 30.30 -49.28
C GLY A 339 65.16 29.84 -48.50
N ASP A 340 66.23 30.64 -48.51
CA ASP A 340 67.50 30.41 -47.82
C ASP A 340 67.59 31.13 -46.45
N ILE A 341 66.51 31.78 -46.00
CA ILE A 341 66.46 32.55 -44.74
C ILE A 341 65.56 31.86 -43.72
N ALA A 342 66.05 31.72 -42.49
CA ALA A 342 65.30 31.24 -41.34
C ALA A 342 65.04 32.38 -40.35
N TYR A 343 63.78 32.77 -40.19
CA TYR A 343 63.35 33.69 -39.15
C TYR A 343 63.16 32.90 -37.86
N VAL A 344 63.77 33.36 -36.76
CA VAL A 344 63.79 32.65 -35.49
C VAL A 344 63.18 33.52 -34.40
N TYR A 345 62.18 32.99 -33.71
CA TYR A 345 61.64 33.57 -32.48
C TYR A 345 61.96 32.63 -31.32
N GLN A 346 62.62 33.16 -30.28
CA GLN A 346 62.91 32.41 -29.07
C GLN A 346 62.00 32.92 -27.94
N GLU A 347 61.26 32.00 -27.31
CA GLU A 347 60.46 32.33 -26.14
C GLU A 347 61.42 32.44 -24.94
N SER A 348 61.44 33.62 -24.30
CA SER A 348 62.28 33.90 -23.12
C SER A 348 61.76 33.26 -21.85
#